data_AF-A0A1I0BX35-F1
#
_entry.id   AF-A0A1I0BX35-F1
#
_cell.length_a   1.000
_cell.length_b   1.000
_cell.length_c   1.000
_cell.angle_alpha   90.00
_cell.angle_beta   90.00
_cell.angle_gamma   90.00
#
_symmetry.space_group_name_H-M   'P 1'
#
loop_
_entity.id
_entity.type
_entity.pdbx_description
1 polymer ?
#
loop_
_entity_poly.entity_id
_entity_poly.type
_entity_poly.pdbx_seq_one_letter_code
_entity_poly.pdbx_strand_id
1 'polypeptide(L)'
;MVELFISEIKTKPLGGLLMKSITDNPNNGQVNFDDMINDLIKNFIEKLLKGELTEFLNYDKYDSAGKNSGNSRNGNYSRNFQTKYGVIENLEVPRDRNNDFQTALFEPYKRRDDWLEQTVIQMYARGLSTRD
;
A
#
# COMPACT_ATOMS: atom_id res chain seq x y z
N MET A 1 13.38 0.79 12.17
CA MET A 1 13.40 0.35 10.76
C MET A 1 12.12 0.73 10.02
N VAL A 2 10.92 0.52 10.57
CA VAL A 2 9.67 1.11 10.01
C VAL A 2 9.79 2.62 9.77
N GLU A 3 10.38 3.37 10.72
CA GLU A 3 10.71 4.80 10.58
C GLU A 3 11.57 5.13 9.35
N LEU A 4 12.57 4.31 9.02
CA LEU A 4 13.46 4.50 7.86
C LEU A 4 12.71 4.23 6.54
N PHE A 5 11.86 3.21 6.51
CA PHE A 5 11.03 2.93 5.33
C PHE A 5 9.93 3.98 5.12
N ILE A 6 9.33 4.49 6.21
CA ILE A 6 8.43 5.67 6.16
C ILE A 6 9.18 6.88 5.60
N SER A 7 10.45 7.09 5.97
CA SER A 7 11.27 8.17 5.41
C SER A 7 11.53 8.02 3.91
N GLU A 8 11.66 6.79 3.40
CA GLU A 8 11.84 6.55 1.96
C GLU A 8 10.52 6.74 1.18
N ILE A 9 9.38 6.34 1.73
CA ILE A 9 8.06 6.62 1.13
C ILE A 9 7.81 8.13 1.02
N LYS A 10 8.26 8.92 2.01
CA LYS A 10 8.16 10.39 2.04
C LYS A 10 8.74 11.04 0.78
N THR A 11 9.85 10.50 0.25
CA THR A 11 10.61 11.12 -0.85
C THR A 11 10.02 10.94 -2.26
N LYS A 12 9.05 10.03 -2.48
CA LYS A 12 8.49 9.73 -3.82
C LYS A 12 7.18 10.52 -4.07
N PRO A 13 7.07 11.32 -5.15
CA PRO A 13 5.93 12.24 -5.34
C PRO A 13 4.61 11.49 -5.53
N LEU A 14 3.65 11.73 -4.62
CA LEU A 14 2.28 11.18 -4.67
C LEU A 14 1.41 11.81 -5.78
N GLY A 15 1.72 13.04 -6.20
CA GLY A 15 0.90 13.82 -7.14
C GLY A 15 0.72 13.18 -8.52
N GLY A 16 1.74 12.48 -9.02
CA GLY A 16 1.66 11.76 -10.30
C GLY A 16 0.74 10.52 -10.24
N LEU A 17 0.53 9.97 -9.05
CA LEU A 17 -0.35 8.82 -8.83
C LEU A 17 -1.83 9.25 -8.72
N LEU A 18 -2.08 10.35 -7.99
CA LEU A 18 -3.40 10.97 -7.86
C LEU A 18 -3.96 11.44 -9.22
N MET A 19 -3.10 11.97 -10.09
CA MET A 19 -3.54 12.39 -11.44
C MET A 19 -3.97 11.20 -12.31
N LYS A 20 -3.34 10.03 -12.11
CA LYS A 20 -3.62 8.83 -12.91
C LYS A 20 -4.95 8.17 -12.51
N SER A 21 -5.28 8.16 -11.22
CA SER A 21 -6.59 7.66 -10.75
C SER A 21 -7.74 8.58 -11.15
N ILE A 22 -7.51 9.90 -11.20
CA ILE A 22 -8.50 10.88 -11.70
C ILE A 22 -8.81 10.65 -13.19
N THR A 23 -7.82 10.27 -14.00
CA THR A 23 -8.01 10.05 -15.46
C THR A 23 -8.66 8.71 -15.80
N ASP A 24 -8.57 7.71 -14.92
CA ASP A 24 -9.08 6.34 -15.17
C ASP A 24 -10.56 6.15 -14.75
N ASN A 25 -11.23 7.19 -14.24
CA ASN A 25 -12.63 7.12 -13.82
C ASN A 25 -13.60 7.23 -15.04
N PRO A 26 -14.41 6.20 -15.34
CA PRO A 26 -15.34 6.20 -16.48
C PRO A 26 -16.57 7.09 -16.28
N ASN A 27 -16.78 7.68 -15.10
CA ASN A 27 -17.93 8.53 -14.80
C ASN A 27 -17.58 10.02 -15.01
N ASN A 28 -17.81 10.47 -16.25
CA ASN A 28 -17.80 11.86 -16.71
C ASN A 28 -18.15 12.89 -15.60
N GLY A 29 -17.13 13.53 -15.01
CA GLY A 29 -17.22 14.90 -14.49
C GLY A 29 -17.64 15.11 -13.02
N GLN A 30 -17.86 14.08 -12.20
CA GLN A 30 -18.02 14.26 -10.75
C GLN A 30 -17.03 13.36 -9.99
N VAL A 31 -15.96 13.96 -9.48
CA VAL A 31 -15.03 13.30 -8.56
C VAL A 31 -15.73 13.15 -7.21
N ASN A 32 -16.14 11.94 -6.86
CA ASN A 32 -16.66 11.66 -5.53
C ASN A 32 -15.49 11.68 -4.53
N PHE A 33 -15.63 12.49 -3.47
CA PHE A 33 -14.62 12.64 -2.44
C PHE A 33 -14.30 11.32 -1.73
N ASP A 34 -15.31 10.45 -1.58
CA ASP A 34 -15.14 9.13 -0.94
C ASP A 34 -14.30 8.18 -1.81
N ASP A 35 -14.48 8.22 -3.13
CA ASP A 35 -13.67 7.42 -4.06
C ASP A 35 -12.21 7.91 -4.05
N MET A 36 -12.00 9.23 -4.01
CA MET A 36 -10.66 9.81 -3.90
C MET A 36 -9.95 9.41 -2.60
N ILE A 37 -10.68 9.36 -1.47
CA ILE A 37 -10.14 8.87 -0.20
C ILE A 37 -9.80 7.38 -0.28
N ASN A 38 -10.69 6.55 -0.84
CA ASN A 38 -10.46 5.12 -0.97
C ASN A 38 -9.22 4.83 -1.84
N ASP A 39 -9.03 5.56 -2.94
CA ASP A 39 -7.83 5.46 -3.77
C ASP A 39 -6.56 5.89 -3.04
N LEU A 40 -6.62 6.97 -2.25
CA LEU A 40 -5.50 7.41 -1.44
C LEU A 40 -5.09 6.34 -0.43
N ILE A 41 -6.07 5.77 0.28
CA ILE A 41 -5.86 4.70 1.27
C ILE A 41 -5.29 3.47 0.56
N LYS A 42 -5.87 3.04 -0.56
CA LYS A 42 -5.37 1.91 -1.36
C LYS A 42 -3.89 2.09 -1.70
N ASN A 43 -3.56 3.23 -2.31
CA ASN A 43 -2.19 3.52 -2.73
C ASN A 43 -1.21 3.54 -1.56
N PHE A 44 -1.64 4.06 -0.41
CA PHE A 44 -0.86 4.06 0.81
C PHE A 44 -0.60 2.63 1.31
N ILE A 45 -1.64 1.80 1.43
CA ILE A 45 -1.53 0.41 1.85
C ILE A 45 -0.59 -0.37 0.93
N GLU A 46 -0.77 -0.26 -0.39
CA GLU A 46 0.09 -1.00 -1.33
C GLU A 46 1.56 -0.59 -1.26
N LYS A 47 1.85 0.70 -1.02
CA LYS A 47 3.22 1.16 -0.80
C LYS A 47 3.80 0.60 0.49
N LEU A 48 3.00 0.62 1.57
CA LEU A 48 3.41 0.09 2.85
C LEU A 48 3.74 -1.41 2.73
N LEU A 49 2.84 -2.19 2.14
CA LEU A 49 3.02 -3.63 1.92
C LEU A 49 4.26 -3.95 1.07
N LYS A 50 4.54 -3.18 0.01
CA LYS A 50 5.74 -3.37 -0.82
C LYS A 50 7.02 -3.17 0.00
N GLY A 51 6.97 -2.26 0.96
CA GLY A 51 8.01 -2.02 1.95
C GLY A 51 8.21 -3.09 2.97
N GLU A 52 7.13 -3.56 3.58
CA GLU A 52 7.18 -4.71 4.47
C GLU A 52 7.82 -5.91 3.76
N LEU A 53 7.52 -6.11 2.47
CA LEU A 53 8.19 -7.15 1.68
C LEU A 53 9.68 -6.84 1.40
N THR A 54 10.06 -5.57 1.20
CA THR A 54 11.48 -5.17 1.10
C THR A 54 12.23 -5.52 2.38
N GLU A 55 11.66 -5.16 3.52
CA GLU A 55 12.25 -5.40 4.83
C GLU A 55 12.34 -6.90 5.12
N PHE A 56 11.26 -7.64 4.85
CA PHE A 56 11.19 -9.08 5.04
C PHE A 56 12.25 -9.84 4.22
N LEU A 57 12.48 -9.40 2.97
CA LEU A 57 13.47 -10.00 2.09
C LEU A 57 14.88 -9.42 2.28
N ASN A 58 15.00 -8.27 2.95
CA ASN A 58 16.23 -7.50 3.14
C ASN A 58 16.90 -7.05 1.82
N TYR A 59 16.09 -6.82 0.77
CA TYR A 59 16.56 -6.26 -0.50
C TYR A 59 15.43 -5.65 -1.35
N ASP A 60 15.80 -4.69 -2.20
CA ASP A 60 14.85 -3.94 -3.03
C ASP A 60 14.42 -4.66 -4.32
N LYS A 61 13.32 -4.18 -4.91
CA LYS A 61 12.88 -4.71 -6.20
C LYS A 61 13.97 -4.51 -7.25
N TYR A 62 14.37 -5.61 -7.90
CA TYR A 62 15.44 -5.68 -8.90
C TYR A 62 16.87 -5.54 -8.35
N ASP A 63 17.04 -5.54 -7.03
CA ASP A 63 18.39 -5.57 -6.45
C ASP A 63 19.08 -6.91 -6.74
N SER A 64 20.36 -6.83 -7.09
CA SER A 64 21.26 -7.97 -7.22
C SER A 64 21.40 -8.79 -5.93
N ALA A 65 21.21 -8.17 -4.76
CA ALA A 65 21.23 -8.86 -3.46
C ALA A 65 20.18 -9.98 -3.36
N GLY A 66 19.09 -9.90 -4.13
CA GLY A 66 18.07 -10.95 -4.21
C GLY A 66 18.45 -12.16 -5.07
N LYS A 67 19.61 -12.17 -5.73
CA LYS A 67 20.06 -13.34 -6.51
C LYS A 67 20.65 -14.38 -5.57
N ASN A 68 20.15 -15.62 -5.65
CA ASN A 68 20.57 -16.74 -4.80
C ASN A 68 20.38 -16.51 -3.28
N SER A 69 19.46 -15.63 -2.88
CA SER A 69 19.11 -15.35 -1.46
C SER A 69 18.25 -16.45 -0.82
N GLY A 70 17.78 -17.44 -1.58
CA GLY A 70 16.91 -18.53 -1.09
C GLY A 70 15.41 -18.20 -1.09
N ASN A 71 15.04 -16.92 -1.12
CA ASN A 71 13.65 -16.47 -1.31
C ASN A 71 13.60 -15.29 -2.28
N SER A 72 12.51 -15.15 -3.03
CA SER A 72 12.37 -14.08 -4.02
C SER A 72 10.97 -13.47 -4.07
N ARG A 73 10.84 -12.24 -4.59
CA ARG A 73 9.54 -11.61 -4.86
C ARG A 73 8.80 -12.39 -5.95
N ASN A 74 7.51 -12.65 -5.76
CA ASN A 74 6.71 -13.48 -6.66
C ASN A 74 5.43 -12.76 -7.14
N GLY A 75 5.58 -11.48 -7.49
CA GLY A 75 4.46 -10.63 -7.91
C GLY A 75 3.49 -10.35 -6.75
N ASN A 76 2.24 -10.10 -7.11
CA ASN A 76 1.16 -9.74 -6.19
C ASN A 76 -0.06 -10.62 -6.45
N TYR A 77 -0.98 -10.64 -5.49
CA TYR A 77 -2.35 -11.09 -5.71
C TYR A 77 -3.33 -9.97 -5.38
N SER A 78 -4.42 -9.90 -6.15
CA SER A 78 -5.47 -8.90 -5.97
C SER A 78 -6.53 -9.41 -4.99
N ARG A 79 -7.03 -8.53 -4.13
CA ARG A 79 -8.16 -8.81 -3.24
C ARG A 79 -9.01 -7.56 -2.99
N ASN A 80 -10.27 -7.77 -2.64
CA ASN A 80 -11.10 -6.68 -2.12
C ASN A 80 -10.97 -6.63 -0.60
N PHE A 81 -10.95 -5.41 -0.05
CA PHE A 81 -10.84 -5.18 1.38
C PHE A 81 -11.87 -4.14 1.81
N GLN A 82 -12.71 -4.48 2.78
CA GLN A 82 -13.78 -3.57 3.21
C GLN A 82 -13.30 -2.74 4.38
N THR A 83 -13.55 -1.45 4.25
CA THR A 83 -13.22 -0.40 5.22
C THR A 83 -14.50 0.32 5.61
N LYS A 84 -14.42 1.17 6.64
CA LYS A 84 -15.52 2.06 7.03
C LYS A 84 -15.93 3.04 5.91
N TYR A 85 -15.00 3.43 5.05
CA TYR A 85 -15.21 4.43 3.98
C TYR A 85 -15.59 3.82 2.63
N GLY A 86 -15.68 2.49 2.57
CA GLY A 86 -16.05 1.78 1.35
C GLY A 86 -15.22 0.53 1.12
N VAL A 87 -15.43 -0.09 -0.03
CA VAL A 87 -14.66 -1.25 -0.45
C VAL A 87 -13.45 -0.76 -1.23
N ILE A 88 -12.25 -1.08 -0.74
CA ILE A 88 -11.03 -0.96 -1.53
C ILE A 88 -11.03 -2.11 -2.52
N GLU A 89 -11.27 -1.78 -3.79
CA GLU A 89 -11.27 -2.74 -4.89
C GLU A 89 -9.85 -2.99 -5.40
N ASN A 90 -9.58 -4.24 -5.80
CA ASN A 90 -8.33 -4.64 -6.45
C ASN A 90 -7.08 -4.20 -5.68
N LEU A 91 -7.06 -4.40 -4.36
CA LEU A 91 -5.88 -4.16 -3.52
C LEU A 91 -4.80 -5.18 -3.88
N GLU A 92 -3.63 -4.67 -4.30
CA GLU A 92 -2.50 -5.50 -4.69
C GLU A 92 -1.61 -5.85 -3.49
N VAL A 93 -1.70 -7.09 -3.02
CA VAL A 93 -0.88 -7.59 -1.90
C VAL A 93 0.34 -8.32 -2.44
N PRO A 94 1.56 -7.88 -2.11
CA PRO A 94 2.77 -8.50 -2.60
C PRO A 94 3.05 -9.83 -1.87
N ARG A 95 3.76 -10.73 -2.54
CA ARG A 95 4.12 -12.04 -2.00
C ARG A 95 5.55 -12.42 -2.34
N ASP A 96 6.12 -13.27 -1.49
CA ASP A 96 7.38 -13.95 -1.73
C ASP A 96 7.16 -15.31 -2.43
N ARG A 97 8.25 -15.97 -2.80
CA ARG A 97 8.24 -17.23 -3.55
C ARG A 97 7.94 -18.41 -2.65
N ASN A 98 8.34 -18.32 -1.39
CA ASN A 98 8.16 -19.39 -0.40
C ASN A 98 6.79 -19.28 0.31
N ASN A 99 6.10 -18.14 0.19
CA ASN A 99 4.88 -17.78 0.92
C ASN A 99 5.11 -17.64 2.43
N ASP A 100 6.31 -17.23 2.82
CA ASP A 100 6.68 -16.99 4.22
C ASP A 100 6.29 -15.56 4.65
N PHE A 101 6.04 -14.64 3.71
CA PHE A 101 5.67 -13.27 4.01
C PHE A 101 4.23 -13.16 4.55
N GLN A 102 4.09 -12.57 5.73
CA GLN A 102 2.81 -12.18 6.30
C GLN A 102 2.85 -10.70 6.70
N THR A 103 1.88 -9.91 6.22
CA THR A 103 1.78 -8.49 6.57
C THR A 103 1.31 -8.30 8.00
N ALA A 104 1.80 -7.26 8.66
CA ALA A 104 1.32 -6.85 9.97
C ALA A 104 0.01 -6.02 9.91
N LEU A 105 -0.37 -5.54 8.72
CA LEU A 105 -1.55 -4.68 8.53
C LEU A 105 -2.89 -5.40 8.66
N PHE A 106 -2.94 -6.68 8.33
CA PHE A 106 -4.16 -7.48 8.44
C PHE A 106 -3.84 -8.96 8.46
N GLU A 107 -4.66 -9.73 9.16
CA GLU A 107 -4.55 -11.18 9.18
C GLU A 107 -4.81 -11.79 7.78
N PRO A 108 -4.19 -12.94 7.45
CA PRO A 108 -4.52 -13.70 6.26
C PRO A 108 -6.04 -13.93 6.15
N TYR A 109 -6.57 -13.78 4.94
CA TYR A 109 -8.00 -13.96 4.61
C TYR A 109 -8.99 -12.97 5.24
N LYS A 110 -8.60 -12.14 6.22
CA LYS A 110 -9.49 -11.15 6.86
C LYS A 110 -9.95 -10.09 5.87
N ARG A 111 -11.25 -10.06 5.53
CA ARG A 111 -11.79 -9.19 4.45
C ARG A 111 -12.33 -7.84 4.88
N ARG A 112 -12.45 -7.60 6.19
CA ARG A 112 -12.96 -6.36 6.76
C ARG A 112 -12.07 -5.96 7.91
N ASP A 113 -11.76 -4.68 8.04
CA ASP A 113 -11.12 -4.18 9.24
C ASP A 113 -11.50 -2.73 9.52
N ASP A 114 -11.71 -2.40 10.80
CA ASP A 114 -12.18 -1.08 11.23
C ASP A 114 -11.05 -0.21 11.83
N TRP A 115 -9.88 -0.80 12.13
CA TRP A 115 -8.76 -0.11 12.78
C TRP A 115 -7.76 0.48 11.78
N LEU A 116 -7.69 -0.07 10.58
CA LEU A 116 -6.68 0.29 9.58
C LEU A 116 -6.84 1.76 9.17
N GLU A 117 -8.08 2.24 9.10
CA GLU A 117 -8.42 3.62 8.75
C GLU A 117 -8.06 4.59 9.86
N GLN A 118 -8.27 4.22 11.14
CA GLN A 118 -7.84 5.06 12.26
C GLN A 118 -6.32 5.24 12.24
N THR A 119 -5.57 4.22 11.83
CA THR A 119 -4.11 4.30 11.71
C THR A 119 -3.70 5.23 10.58
N VAL A 120 -4.33 5.13 9.40
CA VAL A 120 -4.07 6.06 8.28
C VAL A 120 -4.43 7.50 8.65
N ILE A 121 -5.56 7.72 9.32
CA ILE A 121 -5.99 9.05 9.79
C ILE A 121 -5.05 9.57 10.87
N GLN A 122 -4.63 8.72 11.82
CA GLN A 122 -3.68 9.12 12.86
C GLN A 122 -2.31 9.46 12.27
N MET A 123 -1.88 8.77 11.22
CA MET A 123 -0.66 9.13 10.50
C MET A 123 -0.80 10.51 9.86
N TYR A 124 -1.94 10.79 9.21
CA TYR A 124 -2.24 12.11 8.64
C TYR A 124 -2.34 13.22 9.71
N ALA A 125 -3.05 12.94 10.81
CA ALA A 125 -3.28 13.87 11.92
C ALA A 125 -2.00 14.16 12.73
N ARG A 126 -1.06 13.22 12.79
CA ARG A 126 0.27 13.41 13.41
C ARG A 126 1.23 14.22 12.55
N GLY A 127 0.79 14.73 11.40
CA GLY A 127 1.64 15.54 10.53
C GLY A 127 2.74 14.72 9.85
N LEU A 128 2.56 13.40 9.69
CA LEU A 128 3.33 12.64 8.71
C LEU A 128 2.90 13.16 7.34
N SER A 129 3.70 14.13 6.89
CA SER A 129 3.28 15.19 5.97
C SER A 129 2.98 14.69 4.56
N THR A 130 2.04 15.35 3.90
CA THR A 130 1.88 15.38 2.42
C THR A 130 2.87 16.35 1.75
N ARG A 131 3.73 17.01 2.54
CA ARG A 131 4.78 17.97 2.19
C ARG A 131 5.97 17.82 3.14
N ASP A 132 6.81 16.83 2.91
CA ASP A 132 8.22 16.76 3.35
C ASP A 132 8.86 15.54 2.68
#